data_AF-A0A068V4V9-F1
#
_entry.id   AF-A0A068V4V9-F1
#
_cell.length_a   1.000
_cell.length_b   1.000
_cell.length_c   1.000
_cell.angle_alpha   90.00
_cell.angle_beta   90.00
_cell.angle_gamma   90.00
#
_symmetry.space_group_name_H-M   'P 1'
#
loop_
_entity.id
_entity.type
_entity.pdbx_description
1 polymer ?
#
loop_
_entity_poly.entity_id
_entity_poly.type
_entity_poly.pdbx_seq_one_letter_code
_entity_poly.pdbx_strand_id
1 'polypeptide(L)'
;MSVAGKHQVLIFVHSGTETAKTAHALRDGALANDTLELVESNDLKELLPYGFAIHHAEMVTADRRIVQDLFSDGQIQVLVSTATLAWGVNLPAHTMIIKGTQRYNPEKGAWTELSHVDVMQMLGRAGRPQHDSCGEGVIITGHNGLPYYLSVMNQQLPIESHFVSKLADRLNEEIVLGSVQNAKEACIWLGYTYMFIRMLRNPTLYGLAADVLAVDSRLEKRRADLVHSAATLLEKNNFIKYDRKSGHFQVTDLGRIAALTISSGVTEYMNLYILDNCGI
;
A
#
# COMPACT_ATOMS: atom_id res chain seq x y z
N MET A 1 -4.54 25.50 26.75
CA MET A 1 -5.77 25.80 25.97
C MET A 1 -5.61 26.98 25.00
N SER A 2 -4.41 27.34 24.51
CA SER A 2 -4.20 28.57 23.70
C SER A 2 -4.24 28.41 22.17
N VAL A 3 -4.62 27.23 21.66
CA VAL A 3 -4.54 26.86 20.22
C VAL A 3 -5.90 26.46 19.62
N ALA A 4 -6.97 26.37 20.42
CA ALA A 4 -8.29 25.99 19.92
C ALA A 4 -8.79 27.00 18.86
N GLY A 5 -9.17 26.51 17.68
CA GLY A 5 -9.78 27.29 16.60
C GLY A 5 -8.83 28.08 15.69
N LYS A 6 -7.50 27.94 15.83
CA LYS A 6 -6.53 28.66 14.98
C LYS A 6 -6.03 27.87 13.77
N HIS A 7 -6.07 26.55 13.86
CA HIS A 7 -5.40 25.66 12.91
C HIS A 7 -6.41 24.65 12.36
N GLN A 8 -6.36 24.44 11.04
CA GLN A 8 -7.18 23.45 10.38
C GLN A 8 -6.68 22.04 10.69
N VAL A 9 -7.63 21.12 10.90
CA VAL A 9 -7.38 19.73 11.24
C VAL A 9 -7.95 18.83 10.15
N LEU A 10 -7.11 17.92 9.66
CA LEU A 10 -7.50 16.85 8.75
C LEU A 10 -7.46 15.50 9.47
N ILE A 11 -8.60 14.82 9.57
CA ILE A 11 -8.75 13.55 10.28
C ILE A 11 -8.98 12.43 9.27
N PHE A 12 -8.10 11.43 9.25
CA PHE A 12 -8.25 10.23 8.45
C PHE A 12 -8.91 9.10 9.23
N VAL A 13 -9.89 8.45 8.62
CA VAL A 13 -10.61 7.28 9.13
C VAL A 13 -10.63 6.15 8.09
N HIS A 14 -11.06 4.95 8.51
CA HIS A 14 -10.99 3.75 7.68
C HIS A 14 -12.16 3.58 6.68
N SER A 15 -13.30 4.27 6.83
CA SER A 15 -14.45 4.15 5.93
C SER A 15 -15.28 5.43 5.83
N GLY A 16 -16.03 5.60 4.73
CA GLY A 16 -16.94 6.74 4.54
C GLY A 16 -18.10 6.77 5.54
N THR A 17 -18.55 5.62 6.05
CA THR A 17 -19.51 5.58 7.17
C THR A 17 -18.91 6.13 8.46
N GLU A 18 -17.61 5.90 8.69
CA GLU A 18 -16.90 6.39 9.86
C GLU A 18 -16.58 7.88 9.76
N THR A 19 -16.49 8.46 8.54
CA THR A 19 -16.26 9.90 8.37
C THR A 19 -17.43 10.69 8.95
N ALA A 20 -18.66 10.32 8.60
CA ALA A 20 -19.87 10.97 9.12
C ALA A 20 -19.99 10.80 10.64
N LYS A 21 -19.89 9.55 11.14
CA LYS A 21 -19.97 9.27 12.58
C LYS A 21 -18.96 10.06 13.41
N THR A 22 -17.72 10.14 12.93
CA THR A 22 -16.66 10.88 13.62
C THR A 22 -16.93 12.39 13.59
N ALA A 23 -17.34 12.94 12.45
CA ALA A 23 -17.65 14.36 12.33
C ALA A 23 -18.81 14.76 13.25
N HIS A 24 -19.89 13.98 13.29
CA HIS A 24 -21.02 14.22 14.19
C HIS A 24 -20.61 14.07 15.67
N ALA A 25 -19.85 13.03 16.03
CA ALA A 25 -19.38 12.86 17.41
C ALA A 25 -18.49 14.01 17.88
N LEU A 26 -17.64 14.56 17.01
CA LEU A 26 -16.82 15.73 17.33
C LEU A 26 -17.66 17.00 17.46
N ARG A 27 -18.62 17.22 16.57
CA ARG A 27 -19.59 18.33 16.66
C ARG A 27 -20.37 18.25 17.97
N ASP A 28 -20.96 17.11 18.28
CA ASP A 28 -21.81 16.92 19.46
C ASP A 28 -21.00 17.08 20.75
N GLY A 29 -19.77 16.57 20.77
CA GLY A 29 -18.84 16.79 21.89
C GLY A 29 -18.43 18.26 22.05
N ALA A 30 -18.29 19.01 20.94
CA ALA A 30 -17.99 20.43 20.98
C ALA A 30 -19.19 21.29 21.40
N LEU A 31 -20.41 20.92 21.00
CA LEU A 31 -21.67 21.52 21.46
C LEU A 31 -21.89 21.28 22.95
N ALA A 32 -21.65 20.05 23.45
CA ALA A 32 -21.80 19.70 24.86
C ALA A 32 -20.80 20.44 25.79
N ASN A 33 -19.67 20.90 25.24
CA ASN A 33 -18.66 21.67 25.94
C ASN A 33 -18.83 23.20 25.78
N ASP A 34 -19.97 23.67 25.27
CA ASP A 34 -20.30 25.09 24.98
C ASP A 34 -19.29 25.81 24.06
N THR A 35 -18.57 25.06 23.22
CA THR A 35 -17.58 25.62 22.29
C THR A 35 -18.17 26.12 20.96
N LEU A 36 -19.45 25.83 20.68
CA LEU A 36 -20.13 26.10 19.42
C LEU A 36 -21.61 26.49 19.66
N GLU A 37 -22.12 27.47 18.91
CA GLU A 37 -23.55 27.87 18.92
C GLU A 37 -24.37 27.04 17.92
N LEU A 38 -25.58 26.60 18.31
CA LEU A 38 -26.45 25.69 17.56
C LEU A 38 -27.00 26.29 16.24
N VAL A 39 -26.80 25.56 15.14
CA VAL A 39 -27.46 25.70 13.83
C VAL A 39 -28.03 24.33 13.40
N GLU A 40 -29.34 24.23 13.14
CA GLU A 40 -30.02 23.01 12.66
C GLU A 40 -30.02 22.90 11.13
N SER A 41 -29.64 21.75 10.50
CA SER A 41 -29.98 21.40 9.09
C SER A 41 -29.23 20.17 8.52
N ASN A 42 -29.83 19.02 8.18
CA ASN A 42 -29.35 17.84 7.36
C ASN A 42 -27.83 17.54 7.11
N ASP A 43 -27.33 16.40 7.59
CA ASP A 43 -25.99 15.76 7.48
C ASP A 43 -24.79 16.64 7.04
N LEU A 44 -24.55 16.89 5.74
CA LEU A 44 -23.44 17.76 5.31
C LEU A 44 -23.71 19.24 5.62
N LYS A 45 -24.96 19.68 5.45
CA LYS A 45 -25.41 21.00 5.89
C LYS A 45 -25.46 21.11 7.42
N GLU A 46 -25.40 20.01 8.17
CA GLU A 46 -25.41 20.05 9.65
C GLU A 46 -24.00 20.28 10.18
N LEU A 47 -22.99 19.94 9.39
CA LEU A 47 -21.59 20.00 9.79
C LEU A 47 -20.96 21.32 9.34
N LEU A 48 -21.26 21.77 8.11
CA LEU A 48 -20.66 22.97 7.51
C LEU A 48 -20.84 24.25 8.34
N PRO A 49 -22.01 24.56 8.94
CA PRO A 49 -22.19 25.76 9.76
C PRO A 49 -21.26 25.83 10.96
N TYR A 50 -20.81 24.67 11.46
CA TYR A 50 -19.91 24.54 12.59
C TYR A 50 -18.44 24.43 12.17
N GLY A 51 -18.14 24.54 10.87
CA GLY A 51 -16.79 24.37 10.33
C GLY A 51 -16.33 22.92 10.26
N PHE A 52 -17.24 21.94 10.30
CA PHE A 52 -16.97 20.52 10.09
C PHE A 52 -17.36 20.11 8.67
N ALA A 53 -16.60 19.19 8.06
CA ALA A 53 -16.99 18.59 6.80
C ALA A 53 -16.49 17.15 6.68
N ILE A 54 -17.07 16.41 5.75
CA ILE A 54 -16.64 15.05 5.39
C ILE A 54 -16.15 15.01 3.94
N HIS A 55 -15.22 14.09 3.66
CA HIS A 55 -14.74 13.81 2.30
C HIS A 55 -14.47 12.33 2.09
N HIS A 56 -15.22 11.67 1.21
CA HIS A 56 -15.00 10.28 0.84
C HIS A 56 -15.38 9.99 -0.62
N ALA A 57 -15.04 8.80 -1.11
CA ALA A 57 -15.18 8.45 -2.53
C ALA A 57 -16.65 8.36 -3.00
N GLU A 58 -17.56 8.04 -2.09
CA GLU A 58 -19.00 7.87 -2.36
C GLU A 58 -19.78 9.20 -2.41
N MET A 59 -19.15 10.33 -2.07
CA MET A 59 -19.76 11.65 -2.23
C MET A 59 -19.87 12.05 -3.71
N VAL A 60 -20.90 12.85 -4.01
CA VAL A 60 -21.07 13.45 -5.34
C VAL A 60 -19.86 14.32 -5.67
N THR A 61 -19.37 14.24 -6.91
CA THR A 61 -18.16 14.97 -7.34
C THR A 61 -18.27 16.48 -7.15
N ALA A 62 -19.45 17.06 -7.32
CA ALA A 62 -19.69 18.49 -7.08
C ALA A 62 -19.46 18.85 -5.61
N ASP A 63 -20.07 18.10 -4.67
CA ASP A 63 -19.92 18.33 -3.23
C ASP A 63 -18.48 18.15 -2.77
N ARG A 64 -17.77 17.16 -3.32
CA ARG A 64 -16.34 16.99 -3.04
C ARG A 64 -15.55 18.24 -3.41
N ARG A 65 -15.77 18.83 -4.59
CA ARG A 65 -15.06 20.05 -5.00
C ARG A 65 -15.37 21.21 -4.06
N ILE A 66 -16.65 21.41 -3.74
CA ILE A 66 -17.08 22.47 -2.81
C ILE A 66 -16.37 22.32 -1.45
N VAL A 67 -16.34 21.11 -0.88
CA VAL A 67 -15.65 20.86 0.40
C VAL A 67 -14.15 21.12 0.30
N GLN A 68 -13.51 20.78 -0.83
CA GLN A 68 -12.08 21.02 -1.04
C GLN A 68 -11.77 22.52 -1.14
N ASP A 69 -12.60 23.28 -1.85
CA ASP A 69 -12.46 24.72 -2.00
C ASP A 69 -12.67 25.42 -0.65
N LEU A 70 -13.75 25.07 0.06
CA LEU A 70 -14.06 25.61 1.39
C LEU A 70 -12.98 25.28 2.44
N PHE A 71 -12.35 24.10 2.34
CA PHE A 71 -11.23 23.75 3.21
C PHE A 71 -9.97 24.52 2.83
N SER A 72 -9.68 24.69 1.55
CA SER A 72 -8.51 25.46 1.08
C SER A 72 -8.61 26.94 1.49
N ASP A 73 -9.83 27.48 1.48
CA ASP A 73 -10.12 28.87 1.87
C ASP A 73 -10.13 29.11 3.39
N GLY A 74 -9.94 28.06 4.21
CA GLY A 74 -9.92 28.19 5.67
C GLY A 74 -11.31 28.23 6.34
N GLN A 75 -12.39 28.06 5.58
CA GLN A 75 -13.76 28.12 6.10
C GLN A 75 -14.12 26.85 6.90
N ILE A 76 -13.58 25.70 6.50
CA ILE A 76 -13.71 24.44 7.23
C ILE A 76 -12.50 24.29 8.17
N GLN A 77 -12.77 24.17 9.47
CA GLN A 77 -11.75 23.96 10.49
C GLN A 77 -11.41 22.48 10.65
N VAL A 78 -12.39 21.58 10.53
CA VAL A 78 -12.18 20.13 10.71
C VAL A 78 -12.74 19.38 9.50
N LEU A 79 -11.84 18.73 8.76
CA LEU A 79 -12.21 17.85 7.65
C LEU A 79 -11.96 16.40 8.04
N VAL A 80 -13.00 15.56 7.96
CA VAL A 80 -12.88 14.11 8.21
C VAL A 80 -12.93 13.36 6.87
N SER A 81 -11.91 12.56 6.58
CA SER A 81 -11.78 11.91 5.27
C SER A 81 -11.30 10.47 5.33
N THR A 82 -11.54 9.72 4.25
CA THR A 82 -10.96 8.39 4.04
C THR A 82 -9.53 8.48 3.52
N ALA A 83 -8.75 7.40 3.72
CA ALA A 83 -7.36 7.30 3.30
C ALA A 83 -7.08 7.66 1.82
N THR A 84 -8.08 7.52 0.95
CA THR A 84 -7.98 7.80 -0.49
C THR A 84 -7.67 9.27 -0.80
N LEU A 85 -8.09 10.21 0.07
CA LEU A 85 -7.79 11.63 -0.11
C LEU A 85 -6.27 11.90 -0.10
N ALA A 86 -5.52 11.16 0.71
CA ALA A 86 -4.07 11.32 0.82
C ALA A 86 -3.35 11.11 -0.52
N TRP A 87 -3.90 10.27 -1.40
CA TRP A 87 -3.33 9.97 -2.71
C TRP A 87 -3.86 10.86 -3.83
N GLY A 88 -5.15 11.23 -3.79
CA GLY A 88 -5.83 11.83 -4.93
C GLY A 88 -5.82 13.36 -4.99
N VAL A 89 -5.62 14.06 -3.86
CA VAL A 89 -5.83 15.51 -3.79
C VAL A 89 -4.81 16.17 -2.88
N ASN A 90 -4.32 17.35 -3.28
CA ASN A 90 -3.36 18.11 -2.50
C ASN A 90 -4.06 19.10 -1.56
N LEU A 91 -4.54 18.62 -0.41
CA LEU A 91 -5.13 19.44 0.65
C LEU A 91 -4.28 19.34 1.92
N PRO A 92 -3.30 20.24 2.10
CA PRO A 92 -2.52 20.29 3.33
C PRO A 92 -3.34 20.93 4.46
N ALA A 93 -3.10 20.48 5.68
CA ALA A 93 -3.70 21.01 6.90
C ALA A 93 -2.60 21.20 7.95
N HIS A 94 -2.73 22.17 8.86
CA HIS A 94 -1.74 22.35 9.91
C HIS A 94 -1.58 21.08 10.76
N THR A 95 -2.71 20.52 11.22
CA THR A 95 -2.73 19.31 12.03
C THR A 95 -3.38 18.17 11.26
N MET A 96 -2.77 17.00 11.34
CA MET A 96 -3.25 15.78 10.73
C MET A 96 -3.42 14.69 11.79
N ILE A 97 -4.55 13.99 11.78
CA ILE A 97 -4.88 12.93 12.74
C ILE A 97 -5.23 11.64 12.01
N ILE A 98 -4.57 10.53 12.30
CA ILE A 98 -5.00 9.17 11.89
C ILE A 98 -5.83 8.59 13.03
N LYS A 99 -7.16 8.51 12.86
CA LYS A 99 -8.07 7.89 13.81
C LYS A 99 -8.21 6.40 13.48
N GLY A 100 -7.42 5.59 14.18
CA GLY A 100 -7.39 4.14 13.99
C GLY A 100 -6.50 3.75 12.82
N THR A 101 -5.71 2.69 13.02
CA THR A 101 -4.69 2.27 12.05
C THR A 101 -5.01 0.95 11.35
N GLN A 102 -6.27 0.51 11.42
CA GLN A 102 -6.71 -0.75 10.83
C GLN A 102 -7.65 -0.49 9.66
N ARG A 103 -7.43 -1.25 8.57
CA ARG A 103 -8.31 -1.31 7.41
C ARG A 103 -8.65 -2.75 7.08
N TYR A 104 -9.88 -2.97 6.64
CA TYR A 104 -10.28 -4.27 6.13
C TYR A 104 -9.62 -4.52 4.78
N ASN A 105 -8.92 -5.65 4.64
CA ASN A 105 -8.34 -6.09 3.37
C ASN A 105 -9.22 -7.19 2.76
N PRO A 106 -9.95 -6.91 1.67
CA PRO A 106 -10.83 -7.89 1.03
C PRO A 106 -10.09 -9.11 0.49
N GLU A 107 -8.85 -8.95 -0.01
CA GLU A 107 -8.04 -10.05 -0.55
C GLU A 107 -7.65 -11.06 0.54
N LYS A 108 -7.42 -10.58 1.76
CA LYS A 108 -7.07 -11.41 2.92
C LYS A 108 -8.27 -11.80 3.78
N GLY A 109 -9.44 -11.22 3.52
CA GLY A 109 -10.64 -11.38 4.35
C GLY A 109 -10.43 -10.98 5.82
N ALA A 110 -9.51 -10.07 6.10
CA ALA A 110 -9.07 -9.77 7.47
C ALA A 110 -8.76 -8.28 7.67
N TRP A 111 -8.82 -7.84 8.92
CA TRP A 111 -8.33 -6.53 9.33
C TRP A 111 -6.81 -6.51 9.30
N THR A 112 -6.26 -5.51 8.64
CA THR A 112 -4.81 -5.32 8.47
C THR A 112 -4.43 -3.92 8.89
N GLU A 113 -3.23 -3.77 9.45
CA GLU A 113 -2.66 -2.46 9.77
C GLU A 113 -2.41 -1.64 8.50
N LEU A 114 -2.45 -0.31 8.63
CA LEU A 114 -2.11 0.62 7.57
C LEU A 114 -0.64 0.43 7.15
N SER A 115 -0.39 0.49 5.85
CA SER A 115 0.98 0.38 5.35
C SER A 115 1.79 1.62 5.72
N HIS A 116 3.11 1.47 5.87
CA HIS A 116 4.00 2.60 6.12
C HIS A 116 3.88 3.69 5.04
N VAL A 117 3.60 3.31 3.79
CA VAL A 117 3.41 4.26 2.68
C VAL A 117 2.15 5.09 2.89
N ASP A 118 1.04 4.46 3.27
CA ASP A 118 -0.21 5.15 3.53
C ASP A 118 -0.06 6.13 4.70
N VAL A 119 0.56 5.68 5.80
CA VAL A 119 0.80 6.53 6.97
C VAL A 119 1.69 7.73 6.61
N MET A 120 2.80 7.49 5.92
CA MET A 120 3.68 8.59 5.48
C MET A 120 2.96 9.53 4.53
N GLN A 121 2.11 9.02 3.64
CA GLN A 121 1.41 9.86 2.68
C GLN A 121 0.30 10.69 3.32
N MET A 122 -0.36 10.15 4.34
CA MET A 122 -1.31 10.92 5.14
C MET A 122 -0.60 11.98 5.99
N LEU A 123 0.50 11.63 6.66
CA LEU A 123 1.29 12.57 7.47
C LEU A 123 1.98 13.64 6.62
N GLY A 124 2.31 13.35 5.37
CA GLY A 124 2.81 14.33 4.40
C GLY A 124 1.82 15.45 4.08
N ARG A 125 0.56 15.35 4.53
CA ARG A 125 -0.44 16.43 4.46
C ARG A 125 -0.39 17.37 5.68
N ALA A 126 0.39 17.03 6.71
CA ALA A 126 0.57 17.87 7.89
C ALA A 126 1.51 19.04 7.58
N GLY A 127 1.09 20.25 7.95
CA GLY A 127 1.79 21.50 7.69
C GLY A 127 1.51 22.06 6.29
N ARG A 128 1.05 23.30 6.22
CA ARG A 128 0.90 24.04 4.97
C ARG A 128 2.17 24.81 4.66
N PRO A 129 2.88 24.50 3.56
CA PRO A 129 4.05 25.26 3.14
C PRO A 129 3.69 26.75 3.05
N GLN A 130 4.56 27.63 3.56
CA GLN A 130 4.41 29.10 3.58
C GLN A 130 3.38 29.67 4.58
N HIS A 131 2.45 28.87 5.11
CA HIS A 131 1.45 29.33 6.09
C HIS A 131 1.79 28.92 7.53
N ASP A 132 2.27 27.68 7.70
CA ASP A 132 2.51 27.11 9.02
C ASP A 132 4.03 27.00 9.29
N SER A 133 4.46 27.34 10.52
CA SER A 133 5.86 27.21 10.93
C SER A 133 6.26 25.76 11.24
N CYS A 134 5.30 24.95 11.68
CA CYS A 134 5.41 23.52 11.87
C CYS A 134 4.07 22.85 11.52
N GLY A 135 4.11 21.58 11.15
CA GLY A 135 2.92 20.74 11.02
C GLY A 135 2.88 19.72 12.16
N GLU A 136 1.67 19.36 12.59
CA GLU A 136 1.47 18.36 13.64
C GLU A 136 0.82 17.11 13.08
N GLY A 137 1.44 15.94 13.31
CA GLY A 137 0.90 14.64 12.93
C GLY A 137 0.60 13.80 14.17
N VAL A 138 -0.63 13.33 14.30
CA VAL A 138 -1.10 12.50 15.43
C VAL A 138 -1.57 11.15 14.91
N ILE A 139 -1.04 10.07 15.47
CA ILE A 139 -1.48 8.70 15.15
C ILE A 139 -2.17 8.11 16.37
N ILE A 140 -3.43 7.72 16.21
CA ILE A 140 -4.20 7.01 17.24
C ILE A 140 -4.26 5.54 16.84
N THR A 141 -3.53 4.70 17.57
CA THR A 141 -3.40 3.26 17.32
C THR A 141 -3.57 2.46 18.62
N GLY A 142 -3.79 1.15 18.49
CA GLY A 142 -3.76 0.24 19.62
C GLY A 142 -2.34 0.06 20.17
N HIS A 143 -2.21 -0.29 21.44
CA HIS A 143 -0.90 -0.45 22.12
C HIS A 143 0.04 -1.40 21.37
N ASN A 144 -0.49 -2.46 20.74
CA ASN A 144 0.29 -3.44 19.98
C ASN A 144 0.92 -2.85 18.70
N GLY A 145 0.30 -1.85 18.08
CA GLY A 145 0.77 -1.22 16.84
C GLY A 145 1.77 -0.09 17.05
N LEU A 146 1.84 0.46 18.28
CA LEU A 146 2.68 1.62 18.60
C LEU A 146 4.17 1.43 18.24
N PRO A 147 4.84 0.31 18.58
CA PRO A 147 6.25 0.11 18.23
C PRO A 147 6.50 0.13 16.71
N TYR A 148 5.55 -0.41 15.93
CA TYR A 148 5.63 -0.41 14.47
C TYR A 148 5.60 1.02 13.93
N TYR A 149 4.61 1.84 14.30
CA TYR A 149 4.51 3.20 13.78
C TYR A 149 5.65 4.11 14.28
N LEU A 150 6.17 3.90 15.49
CA LEU A 150 7.38 4.59 15.95
C LEU A 150 8.60 4.25 15.08
N SER A 151 8.75 2.99 14.67
CA SER A 151 9.83 2.57 13.77
C SER A 151 9.70 3.16 12.35
N VAL A 152 8.45 3.29 11.85
CA VAL A 152 8.15 3.97 10.57
C VAL A 152 8.61 5.43 10.63
N MET A 153 8.23 6.15 11.68
CA MET A 153 8.51 7.58 11.81
C MET A 153 9.99 7.90 12.03
N ASN A 154 10.72 7.04 12.73
CA ASN A 154 12.15 7.22 12.97
C ASN A 154 13.03 6.71 11.81
N GLN A 155 12.44 6.40 10.64
CA GLN A 155 13.16 5.85 9.47
C GLN A 155 13.96 4.57 9.80
N GLN A 156 13.50 3.79 10.78
CA GLN A 156 14.19 2.59 11.25
C GLN A 156 13.79 1.33 10.47
N LEU A 157 12.82 1.42 9.56
CA LEU A 157 12.39 0.29 8.75
C LEU A 157 13.26 0.17 7.50
N PRO A 158 14.11 -0.87 7.40
CA PRO A 158 14.85 -1.13 6.17
C PRO A 158 13.85 -1.52 5.05
N ILE A 159 14.04 -0.95 3.86
CA ILE A 159 13.27 -1.34 2.68
C ILE A 159 13.81 -2.68 2.19
N GLU A 160 12.97 -3.71 2.22
CA GLU A 160 13.32 -5.07 1.82
C GLU A 160 12.55 -5.52 0.57
N SER A 161 13.13 -6.44 -0.19
CA SER A 161 12.49 -6.97 -1.39
C SER A 161 11.54 -8.11 -1.07
N HIS A 162 10.30 -8.01 -1.54
CA HIS A 162 9.30 -9.10 -1.57
C HIS A 162 9.27 -9.84 -2.91
N PHE A 163 10.30 -9.72 -3.76
CA PHE A 163 10.30 -10.26 -5.12
C PHE A 163 10.22 -11.79 -5.19
N VAL A 164 10.69 -12.49 -4.14
CA VAL A 164 10.71 -13.96 -4.08
C VAL A 164 9.34 -14.57 -4.34
N SER A 165 8.27 -14.00 -3.76
CA SER A 165 6.91 -14.54 -3.92
C SER A 165 6.34 -14.38 -5.32
N LYS A 166 6.86 -13.42 -6.10
CA LYS A 166 6.44 -13.13 -7.48
C LYS A 166 7.46 -13.60 -8.51
N LEU A 167 8.50 -14.32 -8.09
CA LEU A 167 9.63 -14.66 -8.95
C LEU A 167 9.22 -15.50 -10.16
N ALA A 168 8.37 -16.51 -9.96
CA ALA A 168 7.92 -17.38 -11.05
C ALA A 168 7.14 -16.59 -12.12
N ASP A 169 6.19 -15.75 -11.70
CA ASP A 169 5.40 -14.93 -12.61
C ASP A 169 6.30 -13.97 -13.42
N ARG A 170 7.24 -13.30 -12.74
CA ARG A 170 8.17 -12.36 -13.40
C ARG A 170 9.15 -13.06 -14.32
N LEU A 171 9.59 -14.26 -13.96
CA LEU A 171 10.42 -15.07 -14.83
C LEU A 171 9.65 -15.49 -16.10
N ASN A 172 8.38 -15.87 -15.98
CA ASN A 172 7.54 -16.20 -17.14
C ASN A 172 7.38 -14.99 -18.08
N GLU A 173 7.15 -13.79 -17.55
CA GLU A 173 7.08 -12.55 -18.33
C GLU A 173 8.35 -12.33 -19.17
N GLU A 174 9.54 -12.46 -18.57
CA GLU A 174 10.81 -12.25 -19.28
C GLU A 174 11.12 -13.33 -20.32
N ILE A 175 10.71 -14.58 -20.07
CA ILE A 175 10.84 -15.66 -21.05
C ILE A 175 9.89 -15.40 -22.24
N VAL A 176 8.66 -14.95 -21.98
CA VAL A 176 7.68 -14.62 -23.03
C VAL A 176 8.13 -13.42 -23.87
N LEU A 177 8.72 -12.40 -23.23
CA LEU A 177 9.33 -11.24 -23.90
C LEU A 177 10.55 -11.63 -24.73
N GLY A 178 11.21 -12.75 -24.41
CA GLY A 178 12.41 -13.24 -25.07
C GLY A 178 13.71 -12.62 -24.53
N SER A 179 13.64 -11.84 -23.45
CA SER A 179 14.80 -11.29 -22.72
C SER A 179 15.65 -12.38 -22.09
N VAL A 180 15.02 -13.48 -21.68
CA VAL A 180 15.64 -14.61 -20.99
C VAL A 180 15.27 -15.91 -21.71
N GLN A 181 16.27 -16.60 -22.26
CA GLN A 181 16.05 -17.83 -23.04
C GLN A 181 16.57 -19.08 -22.34
N ASN A 182 17.41 -18.92 -21.32
CA ASN A 182 18.00 -20.03 -20.58
C ASN A 182 18.24 -19.70 -19.11
N ALA A 183 18.47 -20.72 -18.30
CA ALA A 183 18.67 -20.59 -16.86
C ALA A 183 19.88 -19.71 -16.50
N LYS A 184 20.92 -19.67 -17.34
CA LYS A 184 22.10 -18.82 -17.12
C LYS A 184 21.77 -17.34 -17.30
N GLU A 185 21.03 -17.00 -18.35
CA GLU A 185 20.48 -15.65 -18.56
C GLU A 185 19.52 -15.25 -17.44
N ALA A 186 18.67 -16.17 -16.98
CA ALA A 186 17.79 -15.91 -15.84
C ALA A 186 18.58 -15.59 -14.56
N CYS A 187 19.70 -16.26 -14.31
CA CYS A 187 20.58 -15.96 -13.18
C CYS A 187 21.21 -14.56 -13.30
N ILE A 188 21.59 -14.16 -14.52
CA ILE A 188 22.11 -12.81 -14.81
C ILE A 188 21.01 -11.77 -14.57
N TRP A 189 19.80 -12.00 -15.11
CA TRP A 189 18.63 -11.16 -14.90
C TRP A 189 18.31 -10.96 -13.41
N LEU A 190 18.32 -12.04 -12.62
CA LEU A 190 18.16 -11.97 -11.17
C LEU A 190 19.21 -11.07 -10.51
N GLY A 191 20.42 -11.00 -11.06
CA GLY A 191 21.50 -10.14 -10.58
C GLY A 191 21.19 -8.64 -10.71
N TYR A 192 20.29 -8.24 -11.60
CA TYR A 192 19.86 -6.85 -11.75
C TYR A 192 18.70 -6.45 -10.82
N THR A 193 18.16 -7.40 -10.05
CA THR A 193 17.02 -7.15 -9.18
C THR A 193 17.42 -6.52 -7.84
N TYR A 194 16.52 -5.73 -7.24
CA TYR A 194 16.71 -5.22 -5.87
C TYR A 194 16.84 -6.35 -4.84
N MET A 195 16.17 -7.48 -5.07
CA MET A 195 16.27 -8.67 -4.23
C MET A 195 17.71 -9.16 -4.10
N PHE A 196 18.45 -9.25 -5.21
CA PHE A 196 19.85 -9.69 -5.19
C PHE A 196 20.72 -8.76 -4.34
N ILE A 197 20.57 -7.45 -4.50
CA ILE A 197 21.31 -6.45 -3.71
C ILE A 197 21.00 -6.62 -2.20
N ARG A 198 19.74 -6.86 -1.84
CA ARG A 198 19.34 -7.08 -0.45
C ARG A 198 19.81 -8.40 0.12
N MET A 199 19.82 -9.48 -0.67
CA MET A 199 20.39 -10.77 -0.28
C MET A 199 21.88 -10.68 0.04
N LEU A 200 22.64 -9.84 -0.66
CA LEU A 200 24.04 -9.58 -0.35
C LEU A 200 24.24 -8.76 0.93
N ARG A 201 23.32 -7.85 1.25
CA ARG A 201 23.43 -6.99 2.44
C ARG A 201 22.91 -7.64 3.72
N ASN A 202 21.86 -8.46 3.62
CA ASN A 202 21.24 -9.14 4.77
C ASN A 202 20.82 -10.57 4.39
N PRO A 203 21.77 -11.52 4.25
CA PRO A 203 21.49 -12.88 3.81
C PRO A 203 20.48 -13.62 4.70
N THR A 204 20.55 -13.41 6.01
CA THR A 204 19.74 -14.12 7.02
C THR A 204 18.24 -13.89 6.83
N LEU A 205 17.84 -12.67 6.47
CA LEU A 205 16.44 -12.35 6.19
C LEU A 205 15.88 -13.13 4.99
N TYR A 206 16.74 -13.50 4.04
CA TYR A 206 16.37 -14.27 2.84
C TYR A 206 16.56 -15.79 3.01
N GLY A 207 16.71 -16.24 4.26
CA GLY A 207 16.85 -17.67 4.61
C GLY A 207 18.22 -18.26 4.28
N LEU A 208 19.26 -17.43 4.14
CA LEU A 208 20.64 -17.86 3.95
C LEU A 208 21.42 -17.86 5.27
N ALA A 209 22.41 -18.75 5.40
CA ALA A 209 23.32 -18.68 6.53
C ALA A 209 24.20 -17.41 6.45
N ALA A 210 24.62 -16.89 7.61
CA ALA A 210 25.35 -15.63 7.69
C ALA A 210 26.73 -15.68 7.01
N ASP A 211 27.32 -16.88 6.92
CA ASP A 211 28.63 -17.16 6.33
C ASP A 211 28.57 -17.50 4.84
N VAL A 212 27.38 -17.54 4.22
CA VAL A 212 27.23 -17.92 2.80
C VAL A 212 28.08 -17.04 1.89
N LEU A 213 28.25 -15.75 2.20
CA LEU A 213 29.04 -14.83 1.38
C LEU A 213 30.55 -15.13 1.42
N ALA A 214 31.04 -15.84 2.43
CA ALA A 214 32.43 -16.31 2.48
C ALA A 214 32.68 -17.47 1.50
N VAL A 215 31.64 -18.25 1.20
CA VAL A 215 31.70 -19.41 0.28
C VAL A 215 31.26 -19.04 -1.14
N ASP A 216 30.25 -18.18 -1.27
CA ASP A 216 29.67 -17.74 -2.52
C ASP A 216 29.43 -16.21 -2.49
N SER A 217 30.48 -15.46 -2.81
CA SER A 217 30.46 -13.99 -2.73
C SER A 217 29.47 -13.32 -3.68
N ARG A 218 28.97 -14.03 -4.70
CA ARG A 218 28.00 -13.53 -5.69
C ARG A 218 26.68 -14.29 -5.68
N LEU A 219 26.46 -15.15 -4.69
CA LEU A 219 25.26 -15.98 -4.55
C LEU A 219 24.86 -16.67 -5.87
N GLU A 220 25.85 -17.14 -6.64
CA GLU A 220 25.61 -17.79 -7.94
C GLU A 220 24.82 -19.07 -7.78
N LYS A 221 25.16 -19.90 -6.80
CA LYS A 221 24.45 -21.16 -6.52
C LYS A 221 23.02 -20.87 -6.09
N ARG A 222 22.84 -19.91 -5.18
CA ARG A 222 21.52 -19.53 -4.69
C ARG A 222 20.63 -18.97 -5.81
N ARG A 223 21.17 -18.15 -6.72
CA ARG A 223 20.40 -17.66 -7.88
C ARG A 223 20.01 -18.80 -8.81
N ALA A 224 20.91 -19.75 -9.07
CA ALA A 224 20.61 -20.93 -9.85
C ALA A 224 19.49 -21.77 -9.21
N ASP A 225 19.52 -21.97 -7.89
CA ASP A 225 18.47 -22.70 -7.15
C ASP A 225 17.10 -22.00 -7.22
N LEU A 226 17.08 -20.67 -7.09
CA LEU A 226 15.86 -19.87 -7.20
C LEU A 226 15.28 -19.93 -8.61
N VAL A 227 16.12 -19.77 -9.64
CA VAL A 227 15.71 -19.90 -11.06
C VAL A 227 15.19 -21.30 -11.33
N HIS A 228 15.90 -22.34 -10.88
CA HIS A 228 15.51 -23.72 -11.11
C HIS A 228 14.17 -24.05 -10.43
N SER A 229 13.96 -23.58 -9.20
CA SER A 229 12.70 -23.77 -8.46
C SER A 229 11.54 -23.06 -9.14
N ALA A 230 11.74 -21.81 -9.58
CA ALA A 230 10.74 -21.04 -10.31
C ALA A 230 10.42 -21.67 -11.67
N ALA A 231 11.43 -22.07 -12.44
CA ALA A 231 11.25 -22.73 -13.73
C ALA A 231 10.54 -24.09 -13.59
N THR A 232 10.85 -24.86 -12.53
CA THR A 232 10.16 -26.12 -12.24
C THR A 232 8.69 -25.90 -11.87
N LEU A 233 8.37 -24.81 -11.16
CA LEU A 233 6.98 -24.44 -10.86
C LEU A 233 6.22 -24.05 -12.14
N LEU A 234 6.85 -23.27 -13.02
CA LEU A 234 6.27 -22.89 -14.32
C LEU A 234 6.07 -24.10 -15.24
N GLU A 235 7.04 -25.01 -15.28
CA GLU A 235 6.96 -26.28 -16.02
C GLU A 235 5.80 -27.15 -15.50
N LYS A 236 5.69 -27.32 -14.18
CA LYS A 236 4.61 -28.09 -13.55
C LYS A 236 3.22 -27.58 -13.93
N ASN A 237 3.08 -26.28 -14.13
CA ASN A 237 1.83 -25.63 -14.50
C ASN A 237 1.70 -25.37 -16.02
N ASN A 238 2.56 -25.97 -16.84
CA ASN A 238 2.54 -25.90 -18.30
C ASN A 238 2.72 -24.49 -18.91
N PHE A 239 3.29 -23.53 -18.18
CA PHE A 239 3.59 -22.18 -18.72
C PHE A 239 4.85 -22.14 -19.58
N ILE A 240 5.82 -22.99 -19.27
CA ILE A 240 7.05 -23.16 -20.04
C ILE A 240 7.39 -24.64 -20.18
N LYS A 241 8.16 -25.00 -21.19
CA LYS A 241 8.91 -26.25 -21.23
C LYS A 241 10.35 -25.95 -20.84
N TYR A 242 10.87 -26.67 -19.84
CA TYR A 242 12.18 -26.42 -19.30
C TYR A 242 13.10 -27.63 -19.50
N ASP A 243 14.06 -27.51 -20.42
CA ASP A 243 15.06 -28.57 -20.58
C ASP A 243 16.13 -28.46 -19.50
N ARG A 244 16.13 -29.39 -18.55
CA ARG A 244 17.07 -29.42 -17.42
C ARG A 244 18.52 -29.67 -17.84
N LYS A 245 18.76 -30.27 -19.01
CA LYS A 245 20.11 -30.58 -19.49
C LYS A 245 20.75 -29.38 -20.16
N SER A 246 20.03 -28.72 -21.07
CA SER A 246 20.53 -27.51 -21.76
C SER A 246 20.28 -26.22 -20.97
N GLY A 247 19.34 -26.25 -20.02
CA GLY A 247 18.86 -25.08 -19.29
C GLY A 247 17.96 -24.17 -20.12
N HIS A 248 17.52 -24.58 -21.31
CA HIS A 248 16.73 -23.75 -22.22
C HIS A 248 15.25 -23.70 -21.83
N PHE A 249 14.63 -22.55 -22.03
CA PHE A 249 13.20 -22.33 -21.82
C PHE A 249 12.49 -22.19 -23.15
N GLN A 250 11.40 -22.94 -23.32
CA GLN A 250 10.48 -22.75 -24.43
C GLN A 250 9.12 -22.31 -23.91
N VAL A 251 8.64 -21.18 -24.40
CA VAL A 251 7.34 -20.61 -24.03
C VAL A 251 6.20 -21.45 -24.59
N THR A 252 5.16 -21.70 -23.78
CA THR A 252 3.89 -22.29 -24.25
C THR A 252 2.85 -21.20 -24.47
N ASP A 253 1.75 -21.53 -25.16
CA ASP A 253 0.65 -20.58 -25.37
C ASP A 253 0.01 -20.14 -24.05
N LEU A 254 -0.08 -21.04 -23.06
CA LEU A 254 -0.50 -20.70 -21.69
C LEU A 254 0.44 -19.69 -21.04
N GLY A 255 1.76 -19.86 -21.22
CA GLY A 255 2.78 -18.90 -20.76
C GLY A 255 2.57 -17.50 -21.35
N ARG A 256 2.26 -17.42 -22.65
CA ARG A 256 1.97 -16.15 -23.34
C ARG A 256 0.71 -15.48 -22.80
N ILE A 257 -0.38 -16.24 -22.66
CA ILE A 257 -1.65 -15.73 -22.12
C ILE A 257 -1.44 -15.22 -20.69
N ALA A 258 -0.70 -15.98 -19.88
CA ALA A 258 -0.42 -15.61 -18.51
C ALA A 258 0.39 -14.32 -18.38
N ALA A 259 1.42 -14.13 -19.21
CA ALA A 259 2.22 -12.90 -19.20
C ALA A 259 1.43 -11.67 -19.70
N LEU A 260 0.48 -11.85 -20.62
CA LEU A 260 -0.37 -10.77 -21.14
C LEU A 260 -1.46 -10.35 -20.16
N THR A 261 -1.92 -11.27 -19.32
CA THR A 261 -2.95 -10.99 -18.31
C THR A 261 -2.24 -10.51 -17.06
N ILE A 262 -2.16 -9.18 -16.85
CA ILE A 262 -1.40 -8.46 -15.78
C ILE A 262 -1.75 -8.91 -14.32
N SER A 263 -2.60 -9.91 -14.14
CA SER A 263 -3.01 -10.47 -12.85
C SER A 263 -1.89 -11.32 -12.23
N SER A 264 -1.32 -10.85 -11.12
CA SER A 264 -0.53 -11.71 -10.22
C SER A 264 -1.45 -12.78 -9.62
N GLY A 265 -1.18 -14.06 -9.89
CA GLY A 265 -1.98 -15.20 -9.41
C GLY A 265 -2.52 -16.12 -10.50
N VAL A 266 -2.30 -15.81 -11.78
CA VAL A 266 -2.69 -16.65 -12.93
C VAL A 266 -2.13 -18.08 -12.82
N THR A 267 -0.96 -18.23 -12.19
CA THR A 267 -0.26 -19.50 -11.96
C THR A 267 -1.07 -20.47 -11.07
N GLU A 268 -1.93 -19.93 -10.20
CA GLU A 268 -2.79 -20.69 -9.28
C GLU A 268 -4.24 -20.73 -9.79
N TYR A 269 -4.75 -19.61 -10.34
CA TYR A 269 -6.13 -19.49 -10.83
C TYR A 269 -6.41 -20.18 -12.17
N MET A 270 -5.47 -20.21 -13.12
CA MET A 270 -5.72 -20.86 -14.42
C MET A 270 -5.72 -22.38 -14.34
N ASN A 271 -5.07 -22.98 -13.34
CA ASN A 271 -5.18 -24.42 -13.10
C ASN A 271 -6.58 -24.81 -12.61
N LEU A 272 -7.18 -24.02 -11.72
CA LEU A 272 -8.53 -24.29 -11.20
C LEU A 272 -9.63 -24.05 -12.24
N TYR A 273 -9.52 -23.01 -13.07
CA TYR A 273 -10.59 -22.68 -14.01
C TYR A 273 -10.53 -23.42 -15.35
N ILE A 274 -9.33 -23.72 -15.86
CA ILE A 274 -9.18 -24.35 -17.19
C ILE A 274 -9.25 -25.88 -17.10
N LEU A 275 -8.67 -26.51 -16.07
CA LEU A 275 -8.73 -27.98 -15.95
C LEU A 275 -10.12 -28.50 -15.54
N ASP A 276 -10.89 -27.75 -14.75
CA ASP A 276 -12.23 -28.18 -14.33
C ASP A 276 -13.34 -27.85 -15.36
N ASN A 277 -13.16 -26.86 -16.25
CA ASN A 277 -14.18 -26.48 -17.24
C ASN A 277 -13.84 -26.78 -18.70
N CYS A 278 -12.58 -27.11 -19.01
CA CYS A 278 -12.19 -27.58 -20.33
C CYS A 278 -11.54 -28.95 -20.19
N GLY A 279 -12.39 -29.98 -20.07
CA GLY A 279 -11.95 -31.37 -20.12
C GLY A 279 -11.15 -31.65 -21.39
N ILE A 280 -9.83 -31.71 -21.23
CA ILE A 280 -8.88 -32.41 -22.09
C ILE A 280 -8.08 -33.33 -21.19
#